data_AF-A0A1Q6WWT0-F1
#
_entry.id   AF-A0A1Q6WWT0-F1
#
_cell.length_a   1.000
_cell.length_b   1.000
_cell.length_c   1.000
_cell.angle_alpha   90.00
_cell.angle_beta   90.00
_cell.angle_gamma   90.00
#
_symmetry.space_group_name_H-M   'P 1'
#
loop_
_entity.id
_entity.type
_entity.pdbx_description
1 polymer ?
#
loop_
_entity_poly.entity_id
_entity_poly.type
_entity_poly.pdbx_seq_one_letter_code
_entity_poly.pdbx_strand_id
1 'polypeptide(L)'
;MKTNDQSSRRRFLKAGGIFIAASGISAAANLFGKEEEKKENEVSPPEDLMREHGVLKRILLIYGEAIRRIDSKEDLPPEPLADSAKIIRDFIEDYHEKLEENFLFPRFKEANKLVDLVDVLLQQHQAGRRLTDITMHLATNQALKNADDRRKLVDSMRQFIRMYNPHEAREDTILCPAFRGIVSAHEFDSLGEDFEKKEDELFGEDGFFKVVDRVAEIEKRLGIYDLAQFTPKT
;
A
#
# COMPACT_ATOMS: atom_id res chain seq x y z
N MET A 1 -18.13 26.52 -0.34
CA MET A 1 -17.39 27.05 0.82
C MET A 1 -16.29 26.04 1.11
N LYS A 2 -15.03 26.35 0.78
CA LYS A 2 -13.90 25.43 0.91
C LYS A 2 -13.39 25.48 2.37
N THR A 3 -13.48 24.37 3.10
CA THR A 3 -12.87 24.23 4.43
C THR A 3 -11.62 23.37 4.32
N ASN A 4 -10.54 23.93 4.85
CA ASN A 4 -9.16 23.53 4.76
C ASN A 4 -8.84 22.45 5.82
N ASP A 5 -9.06 21.17 5.50
CA ASP A 5 -8.93 20.05 6.46
C ASP A 5 -7.49 19.49 6.57
N GLN A 6 -6.59 19.83 5.66
CA GLN A 6 -5.20 19.31 5.72
C GLN A 6 -4.41 19.83 6.94
N SER A 7 -4.82 20.95 7.54
CA SER A 7 -4.14 21.52 8.72
C SER A 7 -4.52 20.84 10.05
N SER A 8 -5.63 20.09 10.10
CA SER A 8 -6.14 19.49 11.33
C SER A 8 -5.37 18.20 11.68
N ARG A 9 -5.04 17.38 10.68
CA ARG A 9 -4.31 16.11 10.86
C ARG A 9 -2.89 16.31 11.39
N ARG A 10 -2.19 17.36 10.94
CA ARG A 10 -0.83 17.71 11.40
C ARG A 10 -0.77 18.26 12.84
N ARG A 11 -1.90 18.69 13.43
CA ARG A 11 -1.94 19.23 14.81
C ARG A 11 -2.14 18.16 15.87
N PHE A 12 -2.72 17.02 15.54
CA PHE A 12 -2.98 15.97 16.54
C PHE A 12 -1.69 15.31 17.04
N LEU A 13 -0.62 15.35 16.24
CA LEU A 13 0.68 14.76 16.58
C LEU A 13 1.66 15.72 17.30
N LYS A 14 1.31 16.98 17.57
CA LYS A 14 2.25 17.98 18.14
C LYS A 14 1.83 18.60 19.47
N ALA A 15 0.78 18.10 20.12
CA ALA A 15 0.26 18.68 21.35
C ALA A 15 0.47 17.77 22.57
N GLY A 16 1.74 17.60 22.97
CA GLY A 16 2.10 17.01 24.25
C GLY A 16 3.46 17.52 24.70
N GLY A 17 3.49 18.38 25.73
CA GLY A 17 4.74 18.76 26.38
C GLY A 17 4.80 20.21 26.87
N ILE A 18 4.12 20.51 27.99
CA ILE A 18 4.54 21.60 28.87
C ILE A 18 5.44 20.96 29.94
N PHE A 19 6.73 21.28 29.96
CA PHE A 19 7.61 20.91 31.07
C PHE A 19 8.28 22.14 31.69
N ILE A 20 8.04 22.29 32.99
CA ILE A 20 8.67 23.25 33.91
C ILE A 20 10.09 22.75 34.24
N ALA A 21 11.05 23.66 34.25
CA ALA A 21 12.48 23.41 34.34
C ALA A 21 12.97 22.91 35.72
N ALA A 22 13.87 21.92 35.73
CA ALA A 22 14.84 21.68 36.80
C ALA A 22 16.15 21.04 36.27
N SER A 23 17.23 21.81 36.43
CA SER A 23 18.65 21.50 36.69
C SER A 23 19.31 20.20 36.17
N GLY A 24 20.18 20.36 35.16
CA GLY A 24 21.54 19.81 35.12
C GLY A 24 21.78 18.34 34.77
N ILE A 25 20.96 17.40 35.25
CA ILE A 25 21.04 15.96 34.90
C ILE A 25 20.07 15.64 33.75
N SER A 26 19.07 16.51 33.54
CA SER A 26 17.97 16.35 32.60
C SER A 26 18.38 16.50 31.12
N ALA A 27 19.55 17.03 30.78
CA ALA A 27 19.92 17.24 29.38
C ALA A 27 20.21 15.91 28.65
N ALA A 28 20.93 14.98 29.28
CA ALA A 28 21.17 13.66 28.72
C ALA A 28 19.87 12.82 28.71
N ALA A 29 19.12 12.82 29.81
CA ALA A 29 17.82 12.12 29.88
C ALA A 29 16.78 12.68 28.89
N ASN A 30 16.77 13.99 28.63
CA ASN A 30 15.89 14.59 27.61
C ASN A 30 16.38 14.34 26.18
N LEU A 31 17.67 14.11 25.95
CA LEU A 31 18.19 13.72 24.64
C LEU A 31 17.90 12.25 24.36
N PHE A 32 18.15 11.37 25.32
CA PHE A 32 17.76 9.95 25.25
C PHE A 32 16.23 9.80 25.12
N GLY A 33 15.44 10.53 25.91
CA GLY A 33 13.98 10.53 25.81
C GLY A 33 13.46 11.09 24.49
N LYS A 34 14.14 12.07 23.88
CA LYS A 34 13.80 12.59 22.54
C LYS A 34 14.22 11.67 21.41
N GLU A 35 15.31 10.92 21.57
CA GLU A 35 15.73 9.87 20.61
C GLU A 35 14.81 8.65 20.70
N GLU A 36 14.42 8.23 21.91
CA GLU A 36 13.42 7.18 22.13
C GLU A 36 12.02 7.59 21.63
N GLU A 37 11.55 8.82 21.92
CA GLU A 37 10.30 9.33 21.36
C GLU A 37 10.35 9.46 19.83
N LYS A 38 11.52 9.82 19.25
CA LYS A 38 11.68 9.85 17.78
C LYS A 38 11.58 8.44 17.19
N LYS A 39 12.25 7.46 17.79
CA LYS A 39 12.22 6.05 17.36
C LYS A 39 10.83 5.41 17.56
N GLU A 40 10.08 5.80 18.58
CA GLU A 40 8.71 5.32 18.79
C GLU A 40 7.70 5.89 17.78
N ASN A 41 7.99 7.05 17.17
CA ASN A 41 7.14 7.68 16.16
C ASN A 41 7.56 7.40 14.71
N GLU A 42 8.65 6.66 14.52
CA GLU A 42 9.18 6.24 13.22
C GLU A 42 8.44 4.98 12.77
N VAL A 43 7.95 4.98 11.54
CA VAL A 43 7.18 3.84 11.01
C VAL A 43 8.15 2.71 10.77
N SER A 44 7.86 1.53 11.34
CA SER A 44 8.77 0.40 11.14
C SER A 44 8.66 -0.13 9.70
N PRO A 45 9.72 -0.69 9.10
CA PRO A 45 9.65 -1.21 7.73
C PRO A 45 8.48 -2.17 7.45
N PRO A 46 8.12 -3.12 8.34
CA PRO A 46 6.90 -3.91 8.17
C PRO A 46 5.61 -3.10 8.26
N GLU A 47 5.54 -2.06 9.09
CA GLU A 47 4.37 -1.17 9.14
C GLU A 47 4.22 -0.37 7.84
N ASP A 48 5.32 0.10 7.23
CA ASP A 48 5.28 0.76 5.93
C ASP A 48 4.73 -0.17 4.84
N LEU A 49 5.26 -1.39 4.74
CA LEU A 49 4.75 -2.40 3.81
C LEU A 49 3.24 -2.68 4.02
N MET A 50 2.80 -2.79 5.29
CA MET A 50 1.38 -2.99 5.61
C MET A 50 0.50 -1.78 5.24
N ARG A 51 1.02 -0.54 5.36
CA ARG A 51 0.31 0.66 4.91
C ARG A 51 0.15 0.67 3.40
N GLU A 52 1.17 0.24 2.69
CA GLU A 52 1.17 0.09 1.23
C GLU A 52 0.17 -0.99 0.77
N HIS A 53 0.03 -2.10 1.51
CA HIS A 53 -1.08 -3.05 1.32
C HIS A 53 -2.45 -2.40 1.48
N GLY A 54 -2.60 -1.45 2.41
CA GLY A 54 -3.81 -0.65 2.54
C GLY A 54 -4.19 0.11 1.26
N VAL A 55 -3.21 0.58 0.48
CA VAL A 55 -3.43 1.18 -0.84
C VAL A 55 -3.90 0.12 -1.84
N LEU A 56 -3.21 -1.03 -1.91
CA LEU A 56 -3.59 -2.14 -2.78
C LEU A 56 -5.02 -2.60 -2.50
N LYS A 57 -5.38 -2.80 -1.23
CA LYS A 57 -6.72 -3.22 -0.80
C LYS A 57 -7.81 -2.31 -1.34
N ARG A 58 -7.60 -0.99 -1.31
CA ARG A 58 -8.54 -0.01 -1.86
C ARG A 58 -8.66 -0.12 -3.38
N ILE A 59 -7.58 -0.42 -4.08
CA ILE A 59 -7.62 -0.72 -5.52
C ILE A 59 -8.38 -2.02 -5.81
N LEU A 60 -8.27 -3.04 -4.95
CA LEU A 60 -9.08 -4.26 -5.08
C LEU A 60 -10.59 -3.96 -4.98
N LEU A 61 -10.99 -3.00 -4.13
CA LEU A 61 -12.38 -2.53 -4.07
C LEU A 61 -12.80 -1.81 -5.36
N ILE A 62 -11.92 -0.98 -5.94
CA ILE A 62 -12.15 -0.32 -7.24
C ILE A 62 -12.38 -1.36 -8.34
N TYR A 63 -11.54 -2.41 -8.40
CA TYR A 63 -11.71 -3.50 -9.36
C TYR A 63 -13.01 -4.27 -9.14
N GLY A 64 -13.38 -4.53 -7.87
CA GLY A 64 -14.66 -5.15 -7.52
C GLY A 64 -15.87 -4.34 -8.02
N GLU A 65 -15.85 -3.03 -7.83
CA GLU A 65 -16.90 -2.12 -8.31
C GLU A 65 -16.96 -2.09 -9.84
N ALA A 66 -15.82 -2.04 -10.51
CA ALA A 66 -15.77 -2.06 -11.97
C ALA A 66 -16.35 -3.36 -12.56
N ILE A 67 -16.02 -4.52 -11.96
CA ILE A 67 -16.62 -5.81 -12.34
C ILE A 67 -18.14 -5.76 -12.16
N ARG A 68 -18.63 -5.29 -11.01
CA ARG A 68 -20.08 -5.18 -10.72
C ARG A 68 -20.80 -4.34 -11.77
N ARG A 69 -20.25 -3.18 -12.15
CA ARG A 69 -20.82 -2.30 -13.17
C ARG A 69 -20.82 -2.95 -14.55
N ILE A 70 -19.72 -3.58 -14.94
CA ILE A 70 -19.61 -4.30 -16.22
C ILE A 70 -20.68 -5.41 -16.31
N ASP A 71 -20.80 -6.24 -15.27
CA ASP A 71 -21.77 -7.34 -15.22
C ASP A 71 -23.21 -6.82 -15.25
N SER A 72 -23.47 -5.69 -14.59
CA SER A 72 -24.79 -5.04 -14.52
C SER A 72 -25.11 -4.12 -15.71
N LYS A 73 -24.16 -3.95 -16.65
CA LYS A 73 -24.24 -3.02 -17.79
C LYS A 73 -24.47 -1.56 -17.36
N GLU A 74 -23.93 -1.19 -16.21
CA GLU A 74 -23.90 0.19 -15.75
C GLU A 74 -22.77 0.97 -16.43
N ASP A 75 -22.87 2.30 -16.40
CA ASP A 75 -21.84 3.17 -16.97
C ASP A 75 -20.52 3.06 -16.19
N LEU A 76 -19.44 2.85 -16.94
CA LEU A 76 -18.08 2.74 -16.42
C LEU A 76 -17.13 3.51 -17.34
N PRO A 77 -16.67 4.71 -16.94
CA PRO A 77 -15.57 5.36 -17.62
C PRO A 77 -14.30 4.48 -17.51
N PRO A 78 -13.48 4.36 -18.57
CA PRO A 78 -12.27 3.53 -18.54
C PRO A 78 -11.14 4.12 -17.67
N GLU A 79 -11.13 5.44 -17.47
CA GLU A 79 -10.00 6.13 -16.84
C GLU A 79 -9.78 5.69 -15.37
N PRO A 80 -10.80 5.54 -14.49
CA PRO A 80 -10.61 4.93 -13.17
C PRO A 80 -9.86 3.60 -13.17
N LEU A 81 -10.12 2.73 -14.15
CA LEU A 81 -9.42 1.45 -14.27
C LEU A 81 -7.98 1.64 -14.74
N ALA A 82 -7.76 2.48 -15.76
CA ALA A 82 -6.43 2.77 -16.27
C ALA A 82 -5.54 3.43 -15.21
N ASP A 83 -6.08 4.41 -14.47
CA ASP A 83 -5.40 5.10 -13.38
C ASP A 83 -5.06 4.14 -12.24
N SER A 84 -5.97 3.24 -11.89
CA SER A 84 -5.74 2.20 -10.86
C SER A 84 -4.66 1.21 -11.26
N ALA A 85 -4.71 0.70 -12.50
CA ALA A 85 -3.71 -0.23 -13.01
C ALA A 85 -2.31 0.43 -13.09
N LYS A 86 -2.27 1.73 -13.40
CA LYS A 86 -1.02 2.50 -13.36
C LYS A 86 -0.47 2.64 -11.93
N ILE A 87 -1.33 2.88 -10.93
CA ILE A 87 -0.89 2.89 -9.53
C ILE A 87 -0.35 1.53 -9.11
N ILE A 88 -1.02 0.43 -9.49
CA ILE A 88 -0.50 -0.92 -9.24
C ILE A 88 0.90 -1.08 -9.85
N ARG A 89 1.08 -0.74 -11.14
CA ARG A 89 2.39 -0.84 -11.79
C ARG A 89 3.47 -0.02 -11.07
N ASP A 90 3.22 1.28 -10.90
CA ASP A 90 4.23 2.21 -10.41
C ASP A 90 4.53 2.01 -8.91
N PHE A 91 3.50 1.85 -8.08
CA PHE A 91 3.60 1.88 -6.62
C PHE A 91 3.65 0.49 -5.99
N ILE A 92 2.83 -0.45 -6.46
CA ILE A 92 2.79 -1.79 -5.89
C ILE A 92 3.90 -2.65 -6.50
N GLU A 93 3.95 -2.77 -7.83
CA GLU A 93 4.82 -3.74 -8.49
C GLU A 93 6.27 -3.25 -8.63
N ASP A 94 6.49 -2.01 -9.03
CA ASP A 94 7.83 -1.47 -9.31
C ASP A 94 8.49 -0.79 -8.10
N TYR A 95 7.77 -0.64 -6.99
CA TYR A 95 8.27 -0.09 -5.72
C TYR A 95 8.08 -1.08 -4.56
N HIS A 96 6.86 -1.25 -4.04
CA HIS A 96 6.59 -2.07 -2.85
C HIS A 96 7.09 -3.52 -3.00
N GLU A 97 6.64 -4.24 -4.03
CA GLU A 97 7.08 -5.62 -4.30
C GLU A 97 8.60 -5.68 -4.55
N LYS A 98 9.22 -4.61 -5.07
CA LYS A 98 10.67 -4.53 -5.23
C LYS A 98 11.40 -4.34 -3.89
N LEU A 99 10.79 -3.71 -2.90
CA LEU A 99 11.34 -3.71 -1.54
C LEU A 99 11.35 -5.14 -0.99
N GLU A 100 10.26 -5.87 -1.15
CA GLU A 100 10.17 -7.25 -0.67
C GLU A 100 11.12 -8.19 -1.41
N GLU A 101 11.11 -8.16 -2.74
CA GLU A 101 11.94 -9.01 -3.61
C GLU A 101 13.44 -8.79 -3.37
N ASN A 102 13.87 -7.54 -3.14
CA ASN A 102 15.28 -7.20 -3.02
C ASN A 102 15.78 -7.24 -1.57
N PHE A 103 14.92 -6.96 -0.58
CA PHE A 103 15.35 -6.80 0.81
C PHE A 103 14.77 -7.86 1.74
N LEU A 104 13.51 -8.25 1.63
CA LEU A 104 12.93 -9.22 2.57
C LEU A 104 13.22 -10.66 2.14
N PHE A 105 12.84 -11.00 0.91
CA PHE A 105 12.85 -12.39 0.42
C PHE A 105 14.23 -13.06 0.50
N PRO A 106 15.36 -12.38 0.16
CA PRO A 106 16.69 -12.98 0.30
C PRO A 106 17.02 -13.37 1.75
N ARG A 107 16.62 -12.55 2.73
CA ARG A 107 16.91 -12.78 4.15
C ARG A 107 16.18 -13.99 4.70
N PHE A 108 14.92 -14.19 4.30
CA PHE A 108 14.18 -15.40 4.64
C PHE A 108 14.85 -16.66 4.07
N LYS A 109 15.35 -16.58 2.83
CA LYS A 109 16.09 -17.68 2.20
C LYS A 109 17.41 -17.97 2.90
N GLU A 110 18.19 -16.95 3.23
CA GLU A 110 19.46 -17.08 3.97
C GLU A 110 19.24 -17.66 5.38
N ALA A 111 18.18 -17.24 6.06
CA ALA A 111 17.80 -17.75 7.37
C ALA A 111 17.13 -19.14 7.32
N ASN A 112 16.90 -19.71 6.13
CA ASN A 112 16.16 -20.95 5.91
C ASN A 112 14.80 -20.99 6.65
N LYS A 113 14.06 -19.88 6.60
CA LYS A 113 12.74 -19.73 7.23
C LYS A 113 11.73 -19.30 6.18
N LEU A 114 10.55 -19.93 6.18
CA LEU A 114 9.43 -19.59 5.28
C LEU A 114 9.78 -19.61 3.78
N VAL A 115 10.79 -20.41 3.38
CA VAL A 115 11.30 -20.44 2.00
C VAL A 115 10.19 -20.74 0.98
N ASP A 116 9.37 -21.77 1.24
CA ASP A 116 8.26 -22.13 0.35
C ASP A 116 7.24 -21.00 0.20
N LEU A 117 6.97 -20.24 1.26
CA LEU A 117 6.05 -19.10 1.22
C LEU A 117 6.65 -18.00 0.33
N VAL A 118 7.89 -17.62 0.58
CA VAL A 118 8.60 -16.57 -0.19
C VAL A 118 8.69 -16.92 -1.68
N ASP A 119 8.94 -18.20 -2.02
CA ASP A 119 8.97 -18.64 -3.41
C ASP A 119 7.60 -18.54 -4.09
N VAL A 120 6.51 -18.80 -3.36
CA VAL A 120 5.14 -18.59 -3.86
C VAL A 120 4.81 -17.10 -4.01
N LEU A 121 5.18 -16.26 -3.05
CA LEU A 121 4.95 -14.81 -3.12
C LEU A 121 5.65 -14.20 -4.34
N LEU A 122 6.92 -14.57 -4.58
CA LEU A 122 7.66 -14.14 -5.76
C LEU A 122 7.00 -14.58 -7.08
N GLN A 123 6.47 -15.81 -7.15
CA GLN A 123 5.72 -16.27 -8.32
C GLN A 123 4.41 -15.48 -8.50
N GLN A 124 3.76 -15.11 -7.40
CA GLN A 124 2.54 -14.30 -7.41
C GLN A 124 2.81 -12.87 -7.87
N HIS A 125 3.91 -12.24 -7.44
CA HIS A 125 4.33 -10.92 -7.96
C HIS A 125 4.49 -10.94 -9.49
N GLN A 126 5.10 -11.99 -10.04
CA GLN A 126 5.25 -12.13 -11.50
C GLN A 126 3.91 -12.35 -12.19
N ALA A 127 2.97 -13.06 -11.56
CA ALA A 127 1.62 -13.23 -12.08
C ALA A 127 0.81 -11.93 -12.02
N GLY A 128 0.96 -11.16 -10.95
CA GLY A 128 0.37 -9.83 -10.77
C GLY A 128 0.74 -8.91 -11.92
N ARG A 129 2.04 -8.77 -12.23
CA ARG A 129 2.54 -7.95 -13.34
C ARG A 129 1.89 -8.29 -14.69
N ARG A 130 1.69 -9.57 -14.99
CA ARG A 130 1.00 -10.01 -16.22
C ARG A 130 -0.47 -9.60 -16.24
N LEU A 131 -1.17 -9.72 -15.11
CA LEU A 131 -2.58 -9.32 -14.99
C LEU A 131 -2.73 -7.78 -15.06
N THR A 132 -1.77 -7.04 -14.51
CA THR A 132 -1.69 -5.58 -14.63
C THR A 132 -1.48 -5.16 -16.08
N ASP A 133 -0.57 -5.79 -16.82
CA ASP A 133 -0.38 -5.51 -18.27
C ASP A 133 -1.68 -5.69 -19.06
N ILE A 134 -2.41 -6.79 -18.81
CA ILE A 134 -3.71 -7.05 -19.44
C ILE A 134 -4.71 -5.94 -19.10
N THR A 135 -4.79 -5.56 -17.83
CA THR A 135 -5.73 -4.54 -17.36
C THR A 135 -5.41 -3.18 -17.96
N MET A 136 -4.15 -2.77 -17.98
CA MET A 136 -3.70 -1.52 -18.62
C MET A 136 -4.02 -1.49 -20.11
N HIS A 137 -3.82 -2.60 -20.82
CA HIS A 137 -4.14 -2.70 -22.25
C HIS A 137 -5.65 -2.61 -22.53
N LEU A 138 -6.47 -3.21 -21.67
CA LEU A 138 -7.91 -3.34 -21.88
C LEU A 138 -8.75 -2.25 -21.19
N ALA A 139 -8.16 -1.40 -20.34
CA ALA A 139 -8.84 -0.26 -19.71
C ALA A 139 -9.04 0.91 -20.68
N THR A 140 -9.78 0.66 -21.79
CA THR A 140 -10.06 1.66 -22.83
C THR A 140 -11.51 1.65 -23.26
N ASN A 141 -12.00 2.79 -23.76
CA ASN A 141 -13.35 2.91 -24.33
C ASN A 141 -13.64 1.90 -25.44
N GLN A 142 -12.63 1.55 -26.24
CA GLN A 142 -12.77 0.60 -27.35
C GLN A 142 -12.95 -0.83 -26.83
N ALA A 143 -12.12 -1.24 -25.88
CA ALA A 143 -12.19 -2.57 -25.27
C ALA A 143 -13.50 -2.78 -24.49
N LEU A 144 -13.99 -1.78 -23.76
CA LEU A 144 -15.26 -1.87 -23.02
C LEU A 144 -16.48 -2.11 -23.94
N LYS A 145 -16.42 -1.62 -25.19
CA LYS A 145 -17.46 -1.84 -26.20
C LYS A 145 -17.38 -3.22 -26.88
N ASN A 146 -16.22 -3.88 -26.82
CA ASN A 146 -16.02 -5.22 -27.33
C ASN A 146 -16.36 -6.27 -26.26
N ALA A 147 -17.21 -7.25 -26.59
CA ALA A 147 -17.66 -8.25 -25.61
C ALA A 147 -16.55 -9.20 -25.14
N ASP A 148 -15.64 -9.60 -26.02
CA ASP A 148 -14.53 -10.48 -25.69
C ASP A 148 -13.47 -9.78 -24.84
N ASP A 149 -13.15 -8.53 -25.19
CA ASP A 149 -12.17 -7.74 -24.45
C ASP A 149 -12.70 -7.37 -23.05
N ARG A 150 -13.98 -7.01 -22.95
CA ARG A 150 -14.63 -6.80 -21.65
C ARG A 150 -14.60 -8.05 -20.77
N ARG A 151 -14.82 -9.24 -21.34
CA ARG A 151 -14.69 -10.51 -20.62
C ARG A 151 -13.26 -10.73 -20.12
N LYS A 152 -12.24 -10.56 -20.98
CA LYS A 152 -10.83 -10.69 -20.59
C LYS A 152 -10.43 -9.71 -19.49
N LEU A 153 -10.90 -8.47 -19.58
CA LEU A 153 -10.66 -7.44 -18.57
C LEU A 153 -11.24 -7.86 -17.20
N VAL A 154 -12.50 -8.31 -17.19
CA VAL A 154 -13.16 -8.82 -15.96
C VAL A 154 -12.42 -10.02 -15.39
N ASP A 155 -12.04 -10.98 -16.24
CA ASP A 155 -11.32 -12.18 -15.80
C ASP A 155 -9.94 -11.84 -15.25
N SER A 156 -9.25 -10.85 -15.80
CA SER A 156 -7.97 -10.35 -15.27
C SER A 156 -8.14 -9.76 -13.87
N MET A 157 -9.09 -8.85 -13.69
CA MET A 157 -9.37 -8.23 -12.39
C MET A 157 -9.83 -9.24 -11.34
N ARG A 158 -10.67 -10.22 -11.72
CA ARG A 158 -11.10 -11.29 -10.81
C ARG A 158 -9.94 -12.16 -10.34
N GLN A 159 -9.03 -12.52 -11.25
CA GLN A 159 -7.83 -13.29 -10.90
C GLN A 159 -6.90 -12.48 -9.99
N PHE A 160 -6.72 -11.19 -10.29
CA PHE A 160 -5.91 -10.28 -9.48
C PHE A 160 -6.45 -10.18 -8.05
N ILE A 161 -7.76 -9.90 -7.89
CA ILE A 161 -8.44 -9.88 -6.59
C ILE A 161 -8.33 -11.22 -5.86
N ARG A 162 -8.51 -12.34 -6.57
CA ARG A 162 -8.47 -13.68 -5.97
C ARG A 162 -7.07 -14.02 -5.44
N MET A 163 -6.03 -13.54 -6.11
CA MET A 163 -4.64 -13.78 -5.74
C MET A 163 -4.16 -12.84 -4.63
N TYR A 164 -4.35 -11.53 -4.77
CA TYR A 164 -3.78 -10.56 -3.84
C TYR A 164 -4.44 -10.55 -2.45
N ASN A 165 -5.74 -10.87 -2.35
CA ASN A 165 -6.40 -10.94 -1.05
C ASN A 165 -5.73 -11.92 -0.05
N PRO A 166 -5.44 -13.18 -0.41
CA PRO A 166 -4.68 -14.07 0.46
C PRO A 166 -3.17 -13.79 0.47
N HIS A 167 -2.62 -13.12 -0.56
CA HIS A 167 -1.21 -12.74 -0.63
C HIS A 167 -0.84 -11.74 0.49
N GLU A 168 -1.45 -10.55 0.47
CA GLU A 168 -1.21 -9.50 1.47
C GLU A 168 -1.56 -9.98 2.88
N ALA A 169 -2.62 -10.79 3.01
CA ALA A 169 -3.01 -11.36 4.30
C ALA A 169 -1.93 -12.30 4.88
N ARG A 170 -1.17 -13.00 4.04
CA ARG A 170 -0.09 -13.90 4.48
C ARG A 170 1.19 -13.13 4.75
N GLU A 171 1.46 -12.08 4.01
CA GLU A 171 2.56 -11.16 4.32
C GLU A 171 2.33 -10.49 5.68
N ASP A 172 1.19 -9.83 5.86
CA ASP A 172 0.84 -9.09 7.08
C ASP A 172 0.84 -9.95 8.34
N THR A 173 0.39 -11.20 8.24
CA THR A 173 0.15 -12.05 9.42
C THR A 173 1.19 -13.13 9.66
N ILE A 174 2.07 -13.40 8.69
CA ILE A 174 3.09 -14.45 8.79
C ILE A 174 4.48 -13.90 8.46
N LEU A 175 4.66 -13.30 7.29
CA LEU A 175 5.97 -12.85 6.83
C LEU A 175 6.47 -11.66 7.67
N CYS A 176 5.69 -10.58 7.73
CA CYS A 176 6.03 -9.34 8.44
C CYS A 176 6.32 -9.59 9.94
N PRO A 177 5.49 -10.35 10.69
CA PRO A 177 5.80 -10.67 12.09
C PRO A 177 7.07 -11.51 12.27
N ALA A 178 7.38 -12.40 11.33
CA ALA A 178 8.57 -13.25 11.40
C ALA A 178 9.87 -12.47 11.10
N PHE A 179 9.77 -11.31 10.45
CA PHE A 179 10.93 -10.57 9.94
C PHE A 179 11.89 -10.12 11.05
N ARG A 180 11.38 -9.56 12.16
CA ARG A 180 12.21 -9.17 13.33
C ARG A 180 13.02 -10.33 13.92
N GLY A 181 12.58 -11.58 13.73
CA GLY A 181 13.26 -12.77 14.23
C GLY A 181 14.35 -13.32 13.31
N ILE A 182 14.65 -12.65 12.19
CA ILE A 182 15.67 -13.08 11.22
C ILE A 182 16.69 -11.99 10.85
N VAL A 183 16.50 -10.75 11.31
CA VAL A 183 17.44 -9.65 11.12
C VAL A 183 17.91 -9.08 12.45
N SER A 184 19.08 -8.44 12.46
CA SER A 184 19.55 -7.70 13.64
C SER A 184 18.77 -6.39 13.82
N ALA A 185 18.78 -5.81 15.03
CA ALA A 185 18.14 -4.51 15.27
C ALA A 185 18.72 -3.39 14.39
N HIS A 186 20.05 -3.35 14.23
CA HIS A 186 20.72 -2.37 13.37
C HIS A 186 20.31 -2.54 11.90
N GLU A 187 20.26 -3.77 11.42
CA GLU A 187 19.83 -4.05 10.04
C GLU A 187 18.35 -3.69 9.83
N PHE A 188 17.51 -3.96 10.82
CA PHE A 188 16.10 -3.59 10.77
C PHE A 188 15.91 -2.07 10.66
N ASP A 189 16.62 -1.29 11.48
CA ASP A 189 16.57 0.18 11.44
C ASP A 189 17.08 0.70 10.08
N SER A 190 18.22 0.17 9.59
CA SER A 190 18.79 0.54 8.29
C SER A 190 17.87 0.25 7.10
N LEU A 191 17.04 -0.79 7.18
CA LEU A 191 16.06 -1.09 6.13
C LEU A 191 14.93 -0.07 6.07
N GLY A 192 14.54 0.49 7.21
CA GLY A 192 13.55 1.59 7.25
C GLY A 192 14.07 2.80 6.48
N GLU A 193 15.30 3.23 6.78
CA GLU A 193 15.95 4.34 6.07
C GLU A 193 16.08 4.08 4.55
N ASP A 194 16.42 2.85 4.15
CA ASP A 194 16.50 2.46 2.73
C ASP A 194 15.13 2.51 2.03
N PHE A 195 14.05 2.18 2.74
CA PHE A 195 12.68 2.20 2.20
C PHE A 195 12.21 3.64 2.02
N GLU A 196 12.33 4.47 3.05
CA GLU A 196 11.99 5.90 3.00
C GLU A 196 12.73 6.60 1.85
N LYS A 197 14.04 6.35 1.71
CA LYS A 197 14.83 6.92 0.62
C LYS A 197 14.32 6.50 -0.76
N LYS A 198 13.93 5.23 -0.92
CA LYS A 198 13.37 4.73 -2.19
C LYS A 198 12.01 5.34 -2.49
N GLU A 199 11.17 5.51 -1.48
CA GLU A 199 9.90 6.23 -1.62
C GLU A 199 10.15 7.65 -2.13
N ASP A 200 11.05 8.39 -1.48
CA ASP A 200 11.40 9.76 -1.84
C ASP A 200 12.00 9.86 -3.25
N GLU A 201 12.86 8.91 -3.65
CA GLU A 201 13.43 8.87 -5.00
C GLU A 201 12.38 8.70 -6.10
N LEU A 202 11.34 7.91 -5.85
CA LEU A 202 10.33 7.56 -6.85
C LEU A 202 9.09 8.47 -6.83
N PHE A 203 8.70 8.94 -5.64
CA PHE A 203 7.44 9.66 -5.42
C PHE A 203 7.63 11.05 -4.80
N GLY A 204 8.86 11.38 -4.38
CA GLY A 204 9.21 12.61 -3.67
C GLY A 204 8.59 12.68 -2.27
N GLU A 205 8.90 13.76 -1.55
CA GLU A 205 8.40 14.01 -0.18
C GLU A 205 6.89 13.80 -0.07
N ASP A 206 6.42 13.09 0.96
CA ASP A 206 5.03 12.68 1.17
C ASP A 206 4.49 11.73 0.05
N GLY A 207 5.33 10.87 -0.52
CA GLY A 207 5.03 10.00 -1.66
C GLY A 207 3.81 9.10 -1.44
N PHE A 208 3.80 8.36 -0.33
CA PHE A 208 2.70 7.50 0.11
C PHE A 208 1.38 8.26 0.15
N PHE A 209 1.36 9.44 0.79
CA PHE A 209 0.14 10.24 0.93
C PHE A 209 -0.39 10.74 -0.41
N LYS A 210 0.49 11.11 -1.35
CA LYS A 210 0.06 11.47 -2.72
C LYS A 210 -0.61 10.30 -3.43
N VAL A 211 -0.11 9.08 -3.24
CA VAL A 211 -0.72 7.87 -3.83
C VAL A 211 -2.08 7.58 -3.18
N VAL A 212 -2.17 7.68 -1.85
CA VAL A 212 -3.43 7.56 -1.10
C VAL A 212 -4.49 8.54 -1.60
N ASP A 213 -4.10 9.80 -1.85
CA ASP A 213 -4.97 10.83 -2.40
C ASP A 213 -5.41 10.52 -3.84
N ARG A 214 -4.49 10.02 -4.69
CA ARG A 214 -4.84 9.56 -6.05
C ARG A 214 -5.87 8.44 -6.02
N VAL A 215 -5.73 7.45 -5.14
CA VAL A 215 -6.72 6.37 -4.97
C VAL A 215 -8.06 6.94 -4.48
N ALA A 216 -8.04 7.87 -3.53
CA ALA A 216 -9.26 8.53 -3.04
C ALA A 216 -10.02 9.25 -4.16
N GLU A 217 -9.33 9.92 -5.09
CA GLU A 217 -9.98 10.56 -6.24
C GLU A 217 -10.63 9.56 -7.19
N ILE A 218 -10.01 8.39 -7.39
CA ILE A 218 -10.60 7.31 -8.20
C ILE A 218 -11.88 6.79 -7.53
N GLU A 219 -11.83 6.52 -6.23
CA GLU A 219 -13.01 6.09 -5.46
C GLU A 219 -14.15 7.11 -5.53
N LYS A 220 -13.84 8.42 -5.44
CA LYS A 220 -14.85 9.49 -5.57
C LYS A 220 -15.49 9.49 -6.94
N ARG A 221 -14.70 9.33 -8.01
CA ARG A 221 -15.22 9.24 -9.39
C ARG A 221 -16.13 8.03 -9.60
N LEU A 222 -15.85 6.93 -8.92
CA LEU A 222 -16.69 5.73 -8.90
C LEU A 222 -17.79 5.78 -7.84
N GLY A 223 -17.90 6.83 -7.04
CA GLY A 223 -18.90 6.92 -5.97
C GLY A 223 -18.69 5.95 -4.81
N ILE A 224 -17.53 5.28 -4.72
CA ILE A 224 -17.23 4.29 -3.67
C ILE A 224 -16.37 4.84 -2.51
N TYR A 225 -16.21 6.17 -2.44
CA TYR A 225 -15.35 6.82 -1.44
C TYR A 225 -15.96 6.90 -0.04
N ASP A 226 -17.28 7.10 0.07
CA ASP A 226 -17.94 7.24 1.37
C ASP A 226 -18.00 5.89 2.09
N LEU A 227 -17.29 5.76 3.23
CA LEU A 227 -17.26 4.53 4.01
C LEU A 227 -18.66 4.14 4.52
N ALA A 228 -19.52 5.11 4.83
CA ALA A 228 -20.83 4.85 5.41
C ALA A 228 -21.72 4.01 4.47
N GLN A 229 -21.52 4.09 3.15
CA GLN A 229 -22.33 3.35 2.18
C GLN A 229 -22.17 1.81 2.26
N PHE A 230 -21.05 1.34 2.82
CA PHE A 230 -20.78 -0.09 3.03
C PHE A 230 -21.36 -0.62 4.34
N THR A 231 -21.98 0.24 5.16
CA THR A 231 -22.63 -0.19 6.41
C THR A 231 -23.91 -0.96 6.09
N PRO A 232 -24.04 -2.23 6.50
CA PRO A 232 -25.26 -3.00 6.28
C PRO A 232 -26.48 -2.31 6.92
N LYS A 233 -27.56 -2.16 6.16
CA LYS A 233 -28.86 -1.71 6.67
C LYS A 233 -29.61 -2.95 7.16
N THR A 234 -29.62 -3.16 8.47
CA THR A 234 -30.44 -4.17 9.14
C THR A 234 -31.81 -3.61 9.49
#